data_AF-A0A2N1JUX5-F1
#
_entry.id   AF-A0A2N1JUX5-F1
#
_cell.length_a   1.000
_cell.length_b   1.000
_cell.length_c   1.000
_cell.angle_alpha   90.00
_cell.angle_beta   90.00
_cell.angle_gamma   90.00
#
_symmetry.space_group_name_H-M   'P 1'
#
loop_
_entity.id
_entity.type
_entity.pdbx_description
1 polymer ?
#
loop_
_entity_poly.entity_id
_entity_poly.type
_entity_poly.pdbx_seq_one_letter_code
_entity_poly.pdbx_strand_id
1 'polypeptide(L)'
;MKEDLNKKIEALETAIETIQEALFELKAKQREIEVENAQQHVSKEKKEYIETVMEERRKEEVVTIKEPVQEREVKQVDISAFKREPFNIIKFCQTWLPRIFVGIMLLGVIWLFKAGVDAGLLTPAIRIVFGIVLSIGFYYIGDIQIKRERQALGLVLAGGSITGIVLTTFAAHYLYGFIPASVAFLCNIAWVILGIYIAKRYQSEYLTIFVAVGAFFVPFLLNSTTPNPYIFFGYETILTLSLLWYALKNRYQYLYMISYVVAAIVLFVFFAVMSMLVEDLQVQLTVVYGLIHLLLFWHMFTERSFIVEPRLAIFSANAVFFILAISKIPEFTTWGLMISALVHAIMFVFEYRKNRHSTFTNLLFGFAMGAFSLAILYEYSLVNAAIVLLLQGFFGMVTSIKGKQQIKLYVSATVYAIGMIQTIFSPFDQFISAGFVAHLILIGTFYYCMRQAKEVLASFGKYVYSIVLYWFMVIVFITITRIGEVLSTDGSIISVSVSLLWMVYALFAVWFGRNKNMNEILYAGLVVLVVTIGKLFLLDLPEVSMMIRAVLFLIVGSIGIVISRMFFSKEEK
;
A
#
# COMPACT_ATOMS: atom_id res chain seq x y z
N MET A 1 -31.80 -44.17 63.22
CA MET A 1 -31.18 -42.89 62.80
C MET A 1 -30.56 -42.95 61.39
N LYS A 2 -29.91 -44.05 60.96
CA LYS A 2 -29.39 -44.19 59.59
C LYS A 2 -30.47 -44.32 58.49
N GLU A 3 -31.59 -44.97 58.80
CA GLU A 3 -32.65 -45.26 57.82
C GLU A 3 -33.48 -44.02 57.45
N ASP A 4 -33.67 -43.09 58.39
CA ASP A 4 -34.34 -41.80 58.16
C ASP A 4 -33.46 -40.82 57.37
N LEU A 5 -32.14 -40.93 57.50
CA LEU A 5 -31.18 -40.11 56.74
C LEU A 5 -31.10 -40.57 55.28
N ASN A 6 -31.09 -41.88 55.02
CA ASN A 6 -31.08 -42.41 53.64
C ASN A 6 -32.37 -42.06 52.89
N LYS A 7 -33.54 -42.13 53.53
CA LYS A 7 -34.80 -41.68 52.91
C LYS A 7 -34.82 -40.18 52.59
N LYS A 8 -34.20 -39.35 53.42
CA LYS A 8 -34.08 -37.91 53.15
C LYS A 8 -33.10 -37.61 52.02
N ILE A 9 -32.01 -38.38 51.91
CA ILE A 9 -31.05 -38.24 50.80
C ILE A 9 -31.69 -38.66 49.48
N GLU A 10 -32.39 -39.79 49.46
CA GLU A 10 -33.08 -40.29 48.27
C GLU A 10 -34.18 -39.30 47.81
N ALA A 11 -34.95 -38.74 48.75
CA ALA A 11 -35.92 -37.68 48.44
C ALA A 11 -35.26 -36.38 47.92
N LEU A 12 -34.04 -36.06 48.37
CA LEU A 12 -33.29 -34.89 47.90
C LEU A 12 -32.73 -35.11 46.50
N GLU A 13 -32.25 -36.32 46.20
CA GLU A 13 -31.76 -36.70 44.88
C GLU A 13 -32.89 -36.67 43.85
N THR A 14 -34.07 -37.20 44.20
CA THR A 14 -35.26 -37.13 43.33
C THR A 14 -35.71 -35.67 43.10
N ALA A 15 -35.63 -34.82 44.13
CA ALA A 15 -35.95 -33.40 44.01
C ALA A 15 -34.93 -32.63 43.14
N ILE A 16 -33.66 -33.00 43.19
CA ILE A 16 -32.61 -32.40 42.35
C ILE A 16 -32.80 -32.79 40.88
N GLU A 17 -33.12 -34.06 40.59
CA GLU A 17 -33.41 -34.50 39.21
C GLU A 17 -34.62 -33.77 38.62
N THR A 18 -35.71 -33.65 39.38
CA THR A 18 -36.91 -32.92 38.92
C THR A 18 -36.64 -31.43 38.69
N ILE A 19 -35.80 -30.79 39.51
CA ILE A 19 -35.41 -29.39 39.30
C ILE A 19 -34.51 -29.24 38.06
N GLN A 20 -33.63 -30.21 37.79
CA GLN A 20 -32.77 -30.20 36.61
C GLN A 20 -33.56 -30.38 35.31
N GLU A 21 -34.55 -31.26 35.28
CA GLU A 21 -35.47 -31.41 34.15
C GLU A 21 -36.30 -30.13 33.92
N ALA A 22 -36.86 -29.55 34.98
CA ALA A 22 -37.61 -28.30 34.86
C ALA A 22 -36.75 -27.13 34.36
N LEU A 23 -35.48 -27.06 34.78
CA LEU A 23 -34.51 -26.06 34.27
C LEU A 23 -34.16 -26.29 32.80
N PHE A 24 -34.10 -27.54 32.36
CA PHE A 24 -33.84 -27.89 30.96
C PHE A 24 -35.02 -27.47 30.07
N GLU A 25 -36.26 -27.77 30.48
CA GLU A 25 -37.46 -27.34 29.76
C GLU A 25 -37.61 -25.81 29.71
N LEU A 26 -37.32 -25.11 30.81
CA LEU A 26 -37.36 -23.64 30.85
C LEU A 26 -36.33 -23.01 29.90
N LYS A 27 -35.10 -23.56 29.85
CA LYS A 27 -34.08 -23.09 28.89
C LYS A 27 -34.47 -23.37 27.44
N ALA A 28 -35.17 -24.48 27.17
CA ALA A 28 -35.69 -24.78 25.84
C ALA A 28 -36.76 -23.77 25.42
N LYS A 29 -37.75 -23.49 26.29
CA LYS A 29 -38.77 -22.46 26.05
C LYS A 29 -38.18 -21.06 25.88
N GLN A 30 -37.16 -20.71 26.68
CA GLN A 30 -36.51 -19.40 26.58
C GLN A 30 -35.81 -19.22 25.22
N ARG A 31 -35.19 -20.28 24.68
CA ARG A 31 -34.62 -20.28 23.32
C ARG A 31 -35.68 -20.14 22.24
N GLU A 32 -36.81 -20.80 22.37
CA GLU A 32 -37.92 -20.65 21.41
C GLU A 32 -38.45 -19.21 21.38
N ILE A 33 -38.63 -18.59 22.54
CA ILE A 33 -39.05 -17.19 22.67
C ILE A 33 -38.01 -16.22 22.10
N GLU A 34 -36.71 -16.45 22.31
CA GLU A 34 -35.64 -15.64 21.72
C GLU A 34 -35.62 -15.75 20.19
N VAL A 35 -35.85 -16.94 19.64
CA VAL A 35 -35.91 -17.16 18.18
C VAL A 35 -37.15 -16.49 17.57
N GLU A 36 -38.31 -16.58 18.23
CA GLU A 36 -39.54 -15.94 17.78
C GLU A 36 -39.44 -14.40 17.82
N ASN A 37 -38.86 -13.84 18.89
CA ASN A 37 -38.60 -12.40 19.00
C ASN A 37 -37.59 -11.91 17.96
N ALA A 38 -36.54 -12.67 17.67
CA ALA A 38 -35.57 -12.34 16.63
C ALA A 38 -36.22 -12.34 15.23
N GLN A 39 -37.11 -13.30 14.94
CA GLN A 39 -37.83 -13.36 13.67
C GLN A 39 -38.85 -12.21 13.53
N GLN A 40 -39.54 -11.83 14.61
CA GLN A 40 -40.41 -10.65 14.61
C GLN A 40 -39.65 -9.34 14.40
N HIS A 41 -38.48 -9.17 15.04
CA HIS A 41 -37.63 -7.99 14.83
C HIS A 41 -37.16 -7.87 13.38
N VAL A 42 -36.68 -8.97 12.78
CA VAL A 42 -36.24 -9.00 11.38
C VAL A 42 -37.41 -8.74 10.42
N SER A 43 -38.61 -9.25 10.73
CA SER A 43 -39.82 -8.99 9.94
C SER A 43 -40.23 -7.51 9.99
N LYS A 44 -40.13 -6.89 11.17
CA LYS A 44 -40.51 -5.49 11.40
C LYS A 44 -39.52 -4.52 10.72
N GLU A 45 -38.21 -4.74 10.86
CA GLU A 45 -37.18 -3.96 10.14
C GLU A 45 -37.31 -4.10 8.62
N LYS A 46 -37.60 -5.32 8.12
CA LYS A 46 -37.80 -5.53 6.68
C LYS A 46 -39.04 -4.81 6.16
N LYS A 47 -40.11 -4.73 6.96
CA LYS A 47 -41.34 -4.03 6.57
C LYS A 47 -41.15 -2.51 6.58
N GLU A 48 -40.47 -1.99 7.60
CA GLU A 48 -40.11 -0.57 7.71
C GLU A 48 -39.20 -0.15 6.54
N TYR A 49 -38.15 -0.92 6.22
CA TYR A 49 -37.28 -0.65 5.07
C TYR A 49 -38.02 -0.66 3.73
N ILE A 50 -38.97 -1.57 3.53
CA ILE A 50 -39.76 -1.64 2.29
C ILE A 50 -40.72 -0.44 2.18
N GLU A 51 -41.36 -0.02 3.28
CA GLU A 51 -42.23 1.16 3.29
C GLU A 51 -41.44 2.44 2.99
N THR A 52 -40.25 2.63 3.58
CA THR A 52 -39.40 3.82 3.32
C THR A 52 -38.94 3.89 1.86
N VAL A 53 -38.53 2.76 1.28
CA VAL A 53 -38.08 2.69 -0.12
C VAL A 53 -39.25 2.87 -1.10
N MET A 54 -40.44 2.40 -0.77
CA MET A 54 -41.65 2.62 -1.58
C MET A 54 -42.14 4.07 -1.50
N GLU A 55 -41.96 4.75 -0.37
CA GLU A 55 -42.35 6.14 -0.17
C GLU A 55 -41.39 7.12 -0.86
N GLU A 56 -40.08 6.83 -0.90
CA GLU A 56 -39.11 7.55 -1.73
C GLU A 56 -39.40 7.39 -3.22
N ARG A 57 -39.67 6.15 -3.68
CA ARG A 57 -39.94 5.89 -5.11
C ARG A 57 -41.27 6.52 -5.57
N ARG A 58 -42.29 6.59 -4.69
CA ARG A 58 -43.56 7.28 -4.97
C ARG A 58 -43.40 8.81 -5.04
N LYS A 59 -42.43 9.40 -4.33
CA LYS A 59 -42.12 10.84 -4.43
C LYS A 59 -41.37 11.19 -5.72
N GLU A 60 -40.59 10.28 -6.28
CA GLU A 60 -39.86 10.50 -7.54
C GLU A 60 -40.73 10.38 -8.81
N GLU A 61 -41.77 9.54 -8.81
CA GLU A 61 -42.63 9.37 -10.00
C GLU A 61 -43.67 10.48 -10.21
N VAL A 62 -43.97 11.31 -9.20
CA VAL A 62 -45.07 12.31 -9.27
C VAL A 62 -44.64 13.69 -9.77
N VAL A 63 -43.34 14.00 -9.89
CA VAL A 63 -42.88 15.32 -10.38
C VAL A 63 -42.43 15.24 -11.84
N THR A 64 -43.39 15.02 -12.74
CA THR A 64 -43.22 15.37 -14.16
C THR A 64 -43.93 16.70 -14.42
N ILE A 65 -43.26 17.82 -14.15
CA ILE A 65 -43.69 19.14 -14.61
C ILE A 65 -42.74 19.58 -15.72
N LYS A 66 -43.27 19.66 -16.94
CA LYS A 66 -42.68 20.35 -18.08
C LYS A 66 -42.69 21.84 -17.78
N GLU A 67 -41.52 22.46 -17.64
CA GLU A 67 -41.36 23.91 -17.76
C GLU A 67 -40.29 24.27 -18.80
N PRO A 68 -40.48 25.39 -19.51
CA PRO A 68 -39.65 25.79 -20.64
C PRO A 68 -38.23 26.15 -20.19
N VAL A 69 -37.30 26.13 -21.13
CA VAL A 69 -35.94 26.66 -20.93
C VAL A 69 -36.05 28.16 -20.69
N GLN A 70 -36.24 28.55 -19.44
CA GLN A 70 -35.91 29.87 -18.95
C GLN A 70 -34.39 29.91 -18.80
N GLU A 71 -33.79 30.81 -19.57
CA GLU A 71 -32.42 31.26 -19.43
C GLU A 71 -32.07 31.33 -17.94
N ARG A 72 -31.06 30.56 -17.51
CA ARG A 72 -30.60 30.59 -16.12
C ARG A 72 -30.17 32.02 -15.81
N GLU A 73 -31.04 32.79 -15.17
CA GLU A 73 -30.57 33.80 -14.24
C GLU A 73 -29.66 33.04 -13.27
N VAL A 74 -28.37 33.33 -13.36
CA VAL A 74 -27.42 33.02 -12.32
C VAL A 74 -28.02 33.64 -11.07
N LYS A 75 -28.69 32.84 -10.23
CA LYS A 75 -28.95 33.23 -8.85
C LYS A 75 -27.58 33.51 -8.28
N GLN A 76 -27.24 34.80 -8.19
CA GLN A 76 -26.20 35.26 -7.30
C GLN A 76 -26.52 34.57 -5.98
N VAL A 77 -25.60 33.70 -5.54
CA VAL A 77 -25.68 33.12 -4.20
C VAL A 77 -25.81 34.31 -3.28
N ASP A 78 -26.96 34.46 -2.63
CA ASP A 78 -27.13 35.49 -1.64
C ASP A 78 -26.25 35.12 -0.44
N ILE A 79 -25.03 35.67 -0.43
CA ILE A 79 -24.04 35.52 0.63
C ILE A 79 -24.61 36.05 1.97
N SER A 80 -25.72 36.80 1.95
CA SER A 80 -26.38 37.32 3.17
C SER A 80 -27.06 36.24 4.02
N ALA A 81 -27.34 35.05 3.48
CA ALA A 81 -27.95 33.95 4.23
C ALA A 81 -26.96 33.18 5.12
N PHE A 82 -25.65 33.38 4.96
CA PHE A 82 -24.64 32.91 5.92
C PHE A 82 -24.56 33.89 7.10
N LYS A 83 -25.64 33.95 7.88
CA LYS A 83 -25.65 34.70 9.16
C LYS A 83 -24.62 34.05 10.08
N ARG A 84 -23.40 34.60 10.13
CA ARG A 84 -22.43 34.32 11.20
C ARG A 84 -23.18 34.51 12.53
N GLU A 85 -23.18 33.50 13.41
CA GLU A 85 -23.55 33.74 14.80
C GLU A 85 -22.78 34.98 15.26
N PRO A 86 -23.44 36.02 15.82
CA PRO A 86 -22.73 37.21 16.24
C PRO A 86 -21.66 36.78 17.25
N PHE A 87 -20.40 37.14 16.98
CA PHE A 87 -19.27 36.81 17.85
C PHE A 87 -19.60 37.23 19.28
N ASN A 88 -19.98 36.25 20.10
CA ASN A 88 -20.41 36.52 21.47
C ASN A 88 -19.16 36.72 22.32
N ILE A 89 -18.74 37.98 22.43
CA ILE A 89 -17.55 38.40 23.17
C ILE A 89 -17.56 37.83 24.59
N ILE A 90 -18.73 37.75 25.24
CA ILE A 90 -18.90 37.21 26.59
C ILE A 90 -18.57 35.71 26.62
N LYS A 91 -19.11 34.90 25.70
CA LYS A 91 -18.84 33.45 25.63
C LYS A 91 -17.39 33.16 25.21
N PHE A 92 -16.83 33.99 24.33
CA PHE A 92 -15.42 33.95 23.95
C PHE A 92 -14.52 34.22 25.15
N CYS A 93 -14.76 35.33 25.88
CA CYS A 93 -14.04 35.65 27.11
C CYS A 93 -14.23 34.55 28.17
N GLN A 94 -15.42 34.03 28.41
CA GLN A 94 -15.64 32.95 29.38
C GLN A 94 -14.84 31.67 29.07
N THR A 95 -14.64 31.35 27.78
CA THR A 95 -13.93 30.13 27.36
C THR A 95 -12.41 30.34 27.28
N TRP A 96 -11.96 31.48 26.77
CA TRP A 96 -10.55 31.75 26.48
C TRP A 96 -9.84 32.50 27.60
N LEU A 97 -10.51 33.40 28.32
CA LEU A 97 -9.88 34.21 29.37
C LEU A 97 -9.26 33.33 30.47
N PRO A 98 -9.93 32.28 31.01
CA PRO A 98 -9.28 31.37 31.96
C PRO A 98 -8.06 30.66 31.38
N ARG A 99 -8.11 30.24 30.10
CA ARG A 99 -6.98 29.57 29.43
C ARG A 99 -5.80 30.51 29.23
N ILE A 100 -6.07 31.78 28.90
CA ILE A 100 -5.04 32.84 28.78
C ILE A 100 -4.41 33.12 30.15
N PHE A 101 -5.20 33.29 31.20
CA PHE A 101 -4.67 33.50 32.56
C PHE A 101 -3.90 32.29 33.09
N VAL A 102 -4.34 31.07 32.80
CA VAL A 102 -3.55 29.85 33.06
C VAL A 102 -2.23 29.91 32.29
N GLY A 103 -2.23 30.33 31.03
CA GLY A 103 -1.00 30.53 30.24
C GLY A 103 -0.04 31.54 30.87
N ILE A 104 -0.54 32.70 31.30
CA ILE A 104 0.24 33.75 31.98
C ILE A 104 0.76 33.23 33.33
N MET A 105 -0.05 32.50 34.09
CA MET A 105 0.37 31.87 35.34
C MET A 105 1.49 30.85 35.11
N LEU A 106 1.39 30.03 34.06
CA LEU A 106 2.44 29.08 33.69
C LEU A 106 3.76 29.80 33.33
N LEU A 107 3.69 30.94 32.62
CA LEU A 107 4.87 31.80 32.39
C LEU A 107 5.45 32.31 33.72
N GLY A 108 4.60 32.75 34.65
CA GLY A 108 5.02 33.13 36.00
C GLY A 108 5.71 32.00 36.76
N VAL A 109 5.21 30.76 36.66
CA VAL A 109 5.83 29.57 37.26
C VAL A 109 7.21 29.30 36.64
N ILE A 110 7.36 29.44 35.32
CA ILE A 110 8.67 29.31 34.65
C ILE A 110 9.65 30.38 35.14
N TRP A 111 9.21 31.63 35.24
CA TRP A 111 10.03 32.72 35.76
C TRP A 111 10.38 32.55 37.24
N LEU A 112 9.46 32.04 38.06
CA LEU A 112 9.71 31.72 39.46
C LEU A 112 10.74 30.58 39.61
N PHE A 113 10.61 29.53 38.79
CA PHE A 113 11.60 28.46 38.72
C PHE A 113 12.96 29.02 38.34
N LYS A 114 13.03 29.87 37.29
CA LYS A 114 14.27 30.55 36.88
C LYS A 114 14.85 31.43 37.99
N ALA A 115 14.03 32.22 38.68
CA ALA A 115 14.48 33.06 39.78
C ALA A 115 15.08 32.22 40.93
N GLY A 116 14.47 31.07 41.24
CA GLY A 116 15.03 30.11 42.20
C GLY A 116 16.33 29.45 41.74
N VAL A 117 16.49 29.24 40.43
CA VAL A 117 17.76 28.80 39.82
C VAL A 117 18.83 29.89 39.95
N ASP A 118 18.52 31.11 39.55
CA ASP A 118 19.46 32.25 39.51
C ASP A 118 19.88 32.67 40.93
N ALA A 119 18.99 32.55 41.92
CA ALA A 119 19.28 32.80 43.33
C ALA A 119 20.06 31.66 44.02
N GLY A 120 20.36 30.55 43.33
CA GLY A 120 21.08 29.40 43.88
C GLY A 120 20.25 28.51 44.82
N LEU A 121 18.97 28.82 45.05
CA LEU A 121 18.06 28.05 45.91
C LEU A 121 17.74 26.67 45.30
N LEU A 122 17.54 26.62 43.99
CA LEU A 122 17.31 25.39 43.24
C LEU A 122 18.63 24.90 42.65
N THR A 123 19.46 24.25 43.47
CA THR A 123 20.66 23.57 42.98
C THR A 123 20.27 22.43 42.02
N PRO A 124 21.16 22.00 41.10
CA PRO A 124 20.88 20.89 40.19
C PRO A 124 20.31 19.64 40.88
N ALA A 125 20.84 19.26 42.05
CA ALA A 125 20.35 18.13 42.83
C ALA A 125 18.91 18.33 43.32
N ILE A 126 18.60 19.52 43.85
CA ILE A 126 17.25 19.86 44.33
C ILE A 126 16.24 19.83 43.18
N ARG A 127 16.61 20.26 41.98
CA ARG A 127 15.74 20.20 40.78
C ARG A 127 15.37 18.76 40.41
N ILE A 128 16.33 17.84 40.50
CA ILE A 128 16.08 16.42 40.24
C ILE A 128 15.15 15.83 41.31
N VAL A 129 15.43 16.08 42.60
CA VAL A 129 14.54 15.64 43.69
C VAL A 129 13.14 16.21 43.51
N PHE A 130 13.01 17.50 43.19
CA PHE A 130 11.73 18.15 42.93
C PHE A 130 11.00 17.51 41.74
N GLY A 131 11.70 17.21 40.64
CA GLY A 131 11.13 16.51 39.49
C GLY A 131 10.58 15.12 39.85
N ILE A 132 11.32 14.35 40.63
CA ILE A 132 10.88 13.03 41.13
C ILE A 132 9.64 13.17 42.01
N VAL A 133 9.66 14.08 42.99
CA VAL A 133 8.52 14.31 43.90
C VAL A 133 7.30 14.78 43.13
N LEU A 134 7.47 15.67 42.15
CA LEU A 134 6.39 16.17 41.30
C LEU A 134 5.77 15.04 40.47
N SER A 135 6.59 14.18 39.86
CA SER A 135 6.12 13.01 39.12
C SER A 135 5.33 12.05 40.00
N ILE A 136 5.85 11.73 41.19
CA ILE A 136 5.14 10.90 42.17
C ILE A 136 3.81 11.55 42.57
N GLY A 137 3.82 12.86 42.83
CA GLY A 137 2.63 13.64 43.15
C GLY A 137 1.58 13.60 42.05
N PHE A 138 1.99 13.77 40.79
CA PHE A 138 1.09 13.67 39.63
C PHE A 138 0.47 12.28 39.51
N TYR A 139 1.22 11.21 39.78
CA TYR A 139 0.65 9.86 39.79
C TYR A 139 -0.44 9.70 40.85
N TYR A 140 -0.15 10.06 42.11
CA TYR A 140 -1.10 9.93 43.21
C TYR A 140 -2.34 10.82 43.04
N ILE A 141 -2.16 12.08 42.65
CA ILE A 141 -3.27 12.98 42.37
C ILE A 141 -4.06 12.44 41.17
N GLY A 142 -3.39 11.95 40.12
CA GLY A 142 -4.03 11.30 38.97
C GLY A 142 -4.94 10.15 39.40
N ASP A 143 -4.43 9.22 40.21
CA ASP A 143 -5.19 8.08 40.73
C ASP A 143 -6.41 8.51 41.57
N ILE A 144 -6.26 9.56 42.38
CA ILE A 144 -7.38 10.15 43.15
C ILE A 144 -8.45 10.74 42.21
N GLN A 145 -8.05 11.43 41.14
CA GLN A 145 -9.00 12.05 40.21
C GLN A 145 -9.73 11.01 39.36
N ILE A 146 -9.06 9.92 38.97
CA ILE A 146 -9.69 8.75 38.33
C ILE A 146 -10.75 8.15 39.25
N LYS A 147 -10.43 7.96 40.54
CA LYS A 147 -11.38 7.48 41.56
C LYS A 147 -12.55 8.43 41.82
N ARG A 148 -12.39 9.73 41.53
CA ARG A 148 -13.43 10.77 41.62
C ARG A 148 -14.16 11.01 40.30
N GLU A 149 -14.16 10.02 39.40
CA GLU A 149 -14.84 10.04 38.09
C GLU A 149 -14.33 11.11 37.10
N ARG A 150 -13.18 11.74 37.39
CA ARG A 150 -12.54 12.71 36.49
C ARG A 150 -11.45 12.03 35.66
N GLN A 151 -11.88 11.06 34.86
CA GLN A 151 -11.01 10.15 34.10
C GLN A 151 -9.99 10.89 33.22
N ALA A 152 -10.44 11.84 32.39
CA ALA A 152 -9.56 12.55 31.46
C ALA A 152 -8.42 13.29 32.18
N LEU A 153 -8.74 14.03 33.24
CA LEU A 153 -7.75 14.77 34.03
C LEU A 153 -6.80 13.82 34.76
N GLY A 154 -7.32 12.72 35.31
CA GLY A 154 -6.51 11.71 35.97
C GLY A 154 -5.53 10.99 35.05
N LEU A 155 -5.96 10.65 33.83
CA LEU A 155 -5.10 10.05 32.80
C LEU A 155 -4.01 11.02 32.31
N VAL A 156 -4.33 12.30 32.15
CA VAL A 156 -3.34 13.34 31.81
C VAL A 156 -2.29 13.48 32.90
N LEU A 157 -2.70 13.48 34.18
CA LEU A 157 -1.77 13.52 35.31
C LEU A 157 -0.91 12.25 35.40
N ALA A 158 -1.49 11.08 35.17
CA ALA A 158 -0.74 9.82 35.11
C ALA A 158 0.27 9.83 33.95
N GLY A 159 -0.11 10.31 32.76
CA GLY A 159 0.82 10.53 31.66
C GLY A 159 1.94 11.50 32.04
N GLY A 160 1.57 12.65 32.59
CA GLY A 160 2.51 13.67 33.08
C GLY A 160 3.50 13.14 34.14
N SER A 161 3.09 12.19 34.98
CA SER A 161 3.99 11.53 35.93
C SER A 161 5.12 10.78 35.23
N ILE A 162 4.79 9.99 34.21
CA ILE A 162 5.74 9.18 33.43
C ILE A 162 6.64 10.06 32.57
N THR A 163 6.06 11.03 31.84
CA THR A 163 6.87 11.98 31.07
C THR A 163 7.77 12.81 31.99
N GLY A 164 7.27 13.25 33.14
CA GLY A 164 8.05 14.00 34.12
C GLY A 164 9.25 13.22 34.63
N ILE A 165 9.11 11.92 34.91
CA ILE A 165 10.22 11.12 35.46
C ILE A 165 11.24 10.77 34.36
N VAL A 166 10.79 10.57 33.12
CA VAL A 166 11.67 10.39 31.95
C VAL A 166 12.48 11.67 31.70
N LEU A 167 11.84 12.85 31.69
CA LEU A 167 12.52 14.13 31.51
C LEU A 167 13.44 14.47 32.69
N THR A 168 13.07 14.08 33.91
CA THR A 168 13.94 14.25 35.09
C THR A 168 15.18 13.36 34.99
N THR A 169 15.04 12.13 34.51
CA THR A 169 16.15 11.21 34.25
C THR A 169 17.07 11.75 33.15
N PHE A 170 16.50 12.30 32.08
CA PHE A 170 17.23 13.01 31.04
C PHE A 170 18.02 14.19 31.60
N ALA A 171 17.39 15.07 32.39
CA ALA A 171 18.07 16.23 32.99
C ALA A 171 19.21 15.79 33.92
N ALA A 172 19.00 14.74 34.72
CA ALA A 172 20.03 14.20 35.61
C ALA A 172 21.26 13.71 34.83
N HIS A 173 21.06 13.10 33.66
CA HIS A 173 22.15 12.66 32.79
C HIS A 173 22.76 13.81 31.99
N TYR A 174 21.98 14.41 31.09
CA TYR A 174 22.48 15.28 30.04
C TYR A 174 22.77 16.70 30.51
N LEU A 175 21.90 17.27 31.35
CA LEU A 175 22.04 18.66 31.78
C LEU A 175 22.96 18.82 33.00
N TYR A 176 22.98 17.83 33.89
CA TYR A 176 23.68 17.94 35.18
C TYR A 176 24.77 16.89 35.42
N GLY A 177 24.88 15.86 34.58
CA GLY A 177 25.97 14.87 34.67
C GLY A 177 25.97 13.99 35.93
N PHE A 178 24.84 13.87 36.64
CA PHE A 178 24.74 13.08 37.87
C PHE A 178 24.77 11.57 37.63
N ILE A 179 24.28 11.11 36.49
CA ILE A 179 24.22 9.69 36.14
C ILE A 179 24.77 9.44 34.73
N PRO A 180 25.44 8.30 34.48
CA PRO A 180 25.93 7.95 33.15
C PRO A 180 24.78 7.56 32.21
N ALA A 181 25.03 7.65 30.91
CA ALA A 181 24.02 7.42 29.86
C ALA A 181 23.36 6.03 29.96
N SER A 182 24.14 5.00 30.29
CA SER A 182 23.65 3.62 30.42
C SER A 182 22.62 3.47 31.54
N VAL A 183 22.87 4.08 32.71
CA VAL A 183 21.94 4.06 33.84
C VAL A 183 20.68 4.84 33.50
N ALA A 184 20.83 6.02 32.89
CA ALA A 184 19.69 6.82 32.45
C ALA A 184 18.81 6.09 31.42
N PHE A 185 19.42 5.36 30.48
CA PHE A 185 18.71 4.54 29.50
C PHE A 185 17.90 3.43 30.17
N LEU A 186 18.52 2.67 31.09
CA LEU A 186 17.84 1.59 31.82
C LEU A 186 16.70 2.14 32.70
N CYS A 187 16.90 3.27 33.36
CA CYS A 187 15.84 3.95 34.11
C CYS A 187 14.67 4.34 33.20
N ASN A 188 14.94 4.94 32.03
CA ASN A 188 13.89 5.30 31.08
C ASN A 188 13.11 4.08 30.56
N ILE A 189 13.79 2.96 30.28
CA ILE A 189 13.10 1.70 29.94
C ILE A 189 12.18 1.26 31.09
N ALA A 190 12.67 1.28 32.33
CA ALA A 190 11.87 0.92 33.50
C ALA A 190 10.65 1.85 33.67
N TRP A 191 10.81 3.16 33.44
CA TRP A 191 9.71 4.13 33.49
C TRP A 191 8.68 3.91 32.38
N VAL A 192 9.10 3.57 31.17
CA VAL A 192 8.18 3.22 30.07
C VAL A 192 7.40 1.96 30.40
N ILE A 193 8.05 0.91 30.91
CA ILE A 193 7.38 -0.34 31.35
C ILE A 193 6.36 -0.03 32.46
N LEU A 194 6.74 0.79 33.43
CA LEU A 194 5.84 1.24 34.50
C LEU A 194 4.65 2.04 33.94
N GLY A 195 4.88 2.92 32.97
CA GLY A 195 3.84 3.68 32.31
C GLY A 195 2.85 2.80 31.55
N ILE A 196 3.33 1.81 30.79
CA ILE A 196 2.48 0.82 30.11
C ILE A 196 1.71 -0.03 31.14
N TYR A 197 2.34 -0.42 32.25
CA TYR A 197 1.67 -1.14 33.34
C TYR A 197 0.52 -0.31 33.96
N ILE A 198 0.76 0.98 34.22
CA ILE A 198 -0.26 1.90 34.73
C ILE A 198 -1.37 2.10 33.69
N ALA A 199 -1.03 2.27 32.42
CA ALA A 199 -2.00 2.39 31.34
C ALA A 199 -2.91 1.15 31.24
N LYS A 200 -2.33 -0.04 31.38
CA LYS A 200 -3.07 -1.31 31.46
C LYS A 200 -3.97 -1.35 32.69
N ARG A 201 -3.50 -0.91 33.85
CA ARG A 201 -4.30 -0.85 35.08
C ARG A 201 -5.54 0.02 34.91
N TYR A 202 -5.41 1.13 34.17
CA TYR A 202 -6.52 2.02 33.85
C TYR A 202 -7.27 1.67 32.56
N GLN A 203 -6.94 0.54 31.90
CA GLN A 203 -7.54 0.11 30.62
C GLN A 203 -7.56 1.22 29.55
N SER A 204 -6.51 2.05 29.51
CA SER A 204 -6.48 3.26 28.71
C SER A 204 -5.53 3.14 27.52
N GLU A 205 -6.12 3.09 26.32
CA GLU A 205 -5.36 3.16 25.07
C GLU A 205 -4.63 4.51 24.93
N TYR A 206 -5.30 5.62 25.25
CA TYR A 206 -4.72 6.97 25.15
C TYR A 206 -3.50 7.16 26.03
N LEU A 207 -3.54 6.67 27.27
CA LEU A 207 -2.37 6.73 28.15
C LEU A 207 -1.23 5.85 27.63
N THR A 208 -1.56 4.69 27.04
CA THR A 208 -0.54 3.84 26.41
C THR A 208 0.12 4.55 25.23
N ILE A 209 -0.68 5.20 24.37
CA ILE A 209 -0.17 6.00 23.23
C ILE A 209 0.74 7.11 23.74
N PHE A 210 0.31 7.84 24.77
CA PHE A 210 1.08 8.96 25.32
C PHE A 210 2.45 8.49 25.84
N VAL A 211 2.50 7.39 26.59
CA VAL A 211 3.76 6.78 27.07
C VAL A 211 4.60 6.25 25.91
N ALA A 212 3.99 5.57 24.93
CA ALA A 212 4.67 5.00 23.76
C ALA A 212 5.35 6.08 22.90
N VAL A 213 4.65 7.18 22.62
CA VAL A 213 5.23 8.31 21.86
C VAL A 213 6.47 8.84 22.57
N GLY A 214 6.40 9.07 23.89
CA GLY A 214 7.57 9.48 24.67
C GLY A 214 8.71 8.45 24.64
N ALA A 215 8.37 7.15 24.66
CA ALA A 215 9.35 6.07 24.62
C ALA A 215 10.19 6.07 23.33
N PHE A 216 9.59 6.35 22.17
CA PHE A 216 10.30 6.46 20.89
C PHE A 216 11.32 7.60 20.85
N PHE A 217 11.19 8.62 21.71
CA PHE A 217 12.15 9.72 21.80
C PHE A 217 13.29 9.47 22.80
N VAL A 218 13.23 8.41 23.62
CA VAL A 218 14.23 8.12 24.66
C VAL A 218 15.66 8.07 24.11
N PRO A 219 15.95 7.40 22.98
CA PRO A 219 17.32 7.36 22.46
C PRO A 219 17.88 8.74 22.08
N PHE A 220 17.04 9.67 21.61
CA PHE A 220 17.47 11.03 21.27
C PHE A 220 17.75 11.89 22.51
N LEU A 221 17.10 11.58 23.64
CA LEU A 221 17.37 12.27 24.91
C LEU A 221 18.73 11.87 25.48
N LEU A 222 19.24 10.68 25.15
CA LEU A 222 20.49 10.18 25.70
C LEU A 222 21.63 10.57 24.76
N ASN A 223 21.98 11.86 24.76
CA ASN A 223 23.13 12.35 24.00
C ASN A 223 24.39 11.63 24.49
N SER A 224 24.92 10.69 23.70
CA SER A 224 26.12 9.93 24.03
C SER A 224 27.32 10.50 23.28
N THR A 225 28.47 10.57 23.97
CA THR A 225 29.76 10.96 23.35
C THR A 225 30.24 9.97 22.29
N THR A 226 29.65 8.78 22.26
CA THR A 226 29.83 7.75 21.23
C THR A 226 28.46 7.26 20.76
N PRO A 227 27.88 7.85 19.71
CA PRO A 227 26.63 7.39 19.12
C PRO A 227 26.78 5.94 18.65
N ASN A 228 25.88 5.06 19.08
CA ASN A 228 25.87 3.65 18.68
C ASN A 228 24.56 3.33 17.95
N PRO A 229 24.56 3.29 16.60
CA PRO A 229 23.38 2.99 15.80
C PRO A 229 22.73 1.64 16.14
N TYR A 230 23.50 0.63 16.59
CA TYR A 230 22.96 -0.68 16.93
C TYR A 230 22.04 -0.63 18.16
N ILE A 231 22.40 0.16 19.17
CA ILE A 231 21.55 0.35 20.36
C ILE A 231 20.25 1.06 19.98
N PHE A 232 20.36 2.09 19.13
CA PHE A 232 19.19 2.83 18.63
C PHE A 232 18.23 1.88 17.88
N PHE A 233 18.70 1.23 16.82
CA PHE A 233 17.86 0.34 16.02
C PHE A 233 17.33 -0.85 16.82
N GLY A 234 18.13 -1.42 17.73
CA GLY A 234 17.71 -2.50 18.60
C GLY A 234 16.57 -2.09 19.54
N TYR A 235 16.71 -0.96 20.21
CA TYR A 235 15.66 -0.40 21.07
C TYR A 235 14.38 -0.10 20.30
N GLU A 236 14.48 0.63 19.20
CA GLU A 236 13.35 1.03 18.36
C GLU A 236 12.61 -0.18 17.81
N THR A 237 13.34 -1.23 17.40
CA THR A 237 12.75 -2.48 16.93
C THR A 237 11.99 -3.18 18.06
N ILE A 238 12.64 -3.42 19.20
CA ILE A 238 12.00 -4.12 20.33
C ILE A 238 10.76 -3.37 20.82
N LEU A 239 10.85 -2.04 20.93
CA LEU A 239 9.74 -1.19 21.33
C LEU A 239 8.58 -1.29 20.32
N THR A 240 8.87 -1.15 19.03
CA THR A 240 7.85 -1.23 17.96
C THR A 240 7.18 -2.60 17.95
N LEU A 241 7.94 -3.70 17.98
CA LEU A 241 7.39 -5.06 18.00
C LEU A 241 6.52 -5.29 19.24
N SER A 242 6.99 -4.83 20.41
CA SER A 242 6.27 -4.97 21.68
C SER A 242 4.95 -4.18 21.68
N LEU A 243 4.96 -2.95 21.18
CA LEU A 243 3.77 -2.10 21.10
C LEU A 243 2.76 -2.61 20.09
N LEU A 244 3.20 -3.06 18.91
CA LEU A 244 2.31 -3.67 17.91
C LEU A 244 1.67 -4.96 18.43
N TRP A 245 2.45 -5.80 19.11
CA TRP A 245 1.93 -7.02 19.74
C TRP A 245 0.94 -6.71 20.86
N TYR A 246 1.28 -5.76 21.74
CA TYR A 246 0.42 -5.31 22.82
C TYR A 246 -0.88 -4.70 22.28
N ALA A 247 -0.80 -3.89 21.23
CA ALA A 247 -1.96 -3.28 20.59
C ALA A 247 -2.88 -4.34 19.97
N LEU A 248 -2.33 -5.35 19.29
CA LEU A 248 -3.12 -6.46 18.75
C LEU A 248 -3.81 -7.25 19.87
N LYS A 249 -3.08 -7.63 20.92
CA LYS A 249 -3.61 -8.43 22.03
C LYS A 249 -4.77 -7.75 22.76
N ASN A 250 -4.71 -6.42 22.92
CA ASN A 250 -5.75 -5.66 23.59
C ASN A 250 -6.76 -5.01 22.63
N ARG A 251 -6.64 -5.24 21.31
CA ARG A 251 -7.47 -4.64 20.26
C ARG A 251 -7.47 -3.10 20.26
N TYR A 252 -6.33 -2.51 20.59
CA TYR A 252 -6.10 -1.06 20.57
C TYR A 252 -5.73 -0.60 19.15
N GLN A 253 -6.70 -0.03 18.45
CA GLN A 253 -6.58 0.33 17.03
C GLN A 253 -5.65 1.52 16.82
N TYR A 254 -5.84 2.59 17.59
CA TYR A 254 -5.05 3.81 17.51
C TYR A 254 -3.63 3.58 17.97
N LEU A 255 -3.42 2.79 19.02
CA LEU A 255 -2.08 2.41 19.48
C LEU A 255 -1.32 1.66 18.38
N TYR A 256 -1.97 0.71 17.70
CA TYR A 256 -1.35 -0.05 16.62
C TYR A 256 -0.87 0.88 15.50
N MET A 257 -1.75 1.78 15.04
CA MET A 257 -1.44 2.71 13.94
C MET A 257 -0.39 3.74 14.33
N ILE A 258 -0.57 4.41 15.47
CA ILE A 258 0.31 5.48 15.92
C ILE A 258 1.69 4.92 16.25
N SER A 259 1.81 3.75 16.88
CA SER A 259 3.11 3.17 17.19
C SER A 259 3.92 2.90 15.93
N TYR A 260 3.29 2.35 14.88
CA TYR A 260 3.99 2.13 13.60
C TYR A 260 4.38 3.44 12.93
N VAL A 261 3.46 4.41 12.85
CA VAL A 261 3.72 5.70 12.18
C VAL A 261 4.84 6.47 12.89
N VAL A 262 4.81 6.53 14.21
CA VAL A 262 5.85 7.21 15.00
C VAL A 262 7.18 6.50 14.85
N ALA A 263 7.21 5.16 14.93
CA ALA A 263 8.43 4.38 14.68
C ALA A 263 9.00 4.65 13.28
N ALA A 264 8.17 4.65 12.24
CA ALA A 264 8.61 4.93 10.87
C ALA A 264 9.18 6.35 10.72
N ILE A 265 8.55 7.36 11.33
CA ILE A 265 9.06 8.74 11.34
C ILE A 265 10.39 8.82 12.09
N VAL A 266 10.48 8.21 13.27
CA VAL A 266 11.69 8.20 14.09
C VAL A 266 12.85 7.52 13.37
N LEU A 267 12.62 6.35 12.78
CA LEU A 267 13.60 5.63 11.97
C LEU A 267 14.03 6.45 10.75
N PHE A 268 13.09 7.10 10.06
CA PHE A 268 13.39 7.95 8.92
C PHE A 268 14.23 9.17 9.30
N VAL A 269 13.85 9.89 10.36
CA VAL A 269 14.58 11.07 10.86
C VAL A 269 15.98 10.67 11.30
N PHE A 270 16.12 9.58 12.06
CA PHE A 270 17.43 9.09 12.47
C PHE A 270 18.29 8.71 11.27
N PHE A 271 17.73 7.97 10.31
CA PHE A 271 18.43 7.62 9.08
C PHE A 271 18.88 8.86 8.30
N ALA A 272 17.99 9.83 8.07
CA ALA A 272 18.30 11.03 7.30
C ALA A 272 19.42 11.88 7.92
N VAL A 273 19.48 11.94 9.25
CA VAL A 273 20.54 12.66 9.97
C VAL A 273 21.83 11.84 9.97
N MET A 274 21.77 10.56 10.31
CA MET A 274 22.97 9.73 10.51
C MET A 274 23.59 9.25 9.21
N SER A 275 22.84 9.16 8.11
CA SER A 275 23.40 8.81 6.80
C SER A 275 24.39 9.86 6.27
N MET A 276 24.40 11.07 6.83
CA MET A 276 25.41 12.09 6.53
C MET A 276 26.70 11.91 7.34
N LEU A 277 26.64 11.15 8.44
CA LEU A 277 27.71 11.03 9.45
C LEU A 277 28.34 9.64 9.46
N VAL A 278 27.59 8.62 9.09
CA VAL A 278 27.98 7.20 9.16
C VAL A 278 27.62 6.55 7.83
N GLU A 279 28.61 5.94 7.18
CA GLU A 279 28.42 5.09 6.02
C GLU A 279 27.76 3.76 6.44
N ASP A 280 26.91 3.17 5.59
CA ASP A 280 26.32 1.83 5.77
C ASP A 280 25.32 1.59 6.94
N LEU A 281 24.29 2.43 7.05
CA LEU A 281 23.14 2.17 7.96
C LEU A 281 22.03 1.27 7.39
N GLN A 282 22.17 0.88 6.12
CA GLN A 282 21.10 0.25 5.37
C GLN A 282 20.88 -1.22 5.74
N VAL A 283 21.94 -1.92 6.17
CA VAL A 283 21.85 -3.29 6.67
C VAL A 283 20.99 -3.32 7.93
N GLN A 284 21.21 -2.38 8.87
CA GLN A 284 20.46 -2.26 10.10
C GLN A 284 18.99 -1.93 9.81
N LEU A 285 18.72 -0.98 8.90
CA LEU A 285 17.35 -0.69 8.46
C LEU A 285 16.66 -1.90 7.82
N THR A 286 17.39 -2.67 7.00
CA THR A 286 16.87 -3.90 6.40
C THR A 286 16.46 -4.89 7.47
N VAL A 287 17.28 -5.08 8.51
CA VAL A 287 16.95 -5.96 9.64
C VAL A 287 15.72 -5.44 10.40
N VAL A 288 15.67 -4.14 10.72
CA VAL A 288 14.56 -3.51 11.45
C VAL A 288 13.24 -3.69 10.68
N TYR A 289 13.20 -3.23 9.42
CA TYR A 289 11.99 -3.35 8.61
C TYR A 289 11.65 -4.81 8.31
N GLY A 290 12.64 -5.69 8.16
CA GLY A 290 12.42 -7.13 7.98
C GLY A 290 11.74 -7.78 9.19
N LEU A 291 12.21 -7.50 10.41
CA LEU A 291 11.61 -8.01 11.65
C LEU A 291 10.19 -7.48 11.85
N ILE A 292 9.98 -6.17 11.62
CA ILE A 292 8.63 -5.58 11.65
C ILE A 292 7.75 -6.24 10.58
N HIS A 293 8.27 -6.47 9.37
CA HIS A 293 7.51 -7.09 8.28
C HIS A 293 7.03 -8.50 8.62
N LEU A 294 7.91 -9.32 9.21
CA LEU A 294 7.57 -10.67 9.67
C LEU A 294 6.48 -10.65 10.74
N LEU A 295 6.54 -9.71 11.69
CA LEU A 295 5.51 -9.55 12.71
C LEU A 295 4.17 -9.11 12.09
N LEU A 296 4.19 -8.15 11.17
CA LEU A 296 2.99 -7.68 10.48
C LEU A 296 2.36 -8.82 9.64
N PHE A 297 3.17 -9.63 8.96
CA PHE A 297 2.70 -10.85 8.27
C PHE A 297 2.03 -11.80 9.28
N TRP A 298 2.71 -12.10 10.39
CA TRP A 298 2.19 -12.99 11.44
C TRP A 298 0.84 -12.53 11.97
N HIS A 299 0.72 -11.23 12.27
CA HIS A 299 -0.53 -10.64 12.69
C HIS A 299 -1.60 -10.87 11.61
N MET A 300 -1.31 -10.58 10.32
CA MET A 300 -2.30 -10.67 9.22
C MET A 300 -2.74 -12.09 8.95
N PHE A 301 -1.80 -13.03 9.09
CA PHE A 301 -2.04 -14.44 8.88
C PHE A 301 -2.92 -15.06 9.98
N THR A 302 -2.66 -14.67 11.24
CA THR A 302 -3.31 -15.20 12.45
C THR A 302 -4.66 -14.54 12.70
N GLU A 303 -4.74 -13.21 12.66
CA GLU A 303 -5.94 -12.43 13.02
C GLU A 303 -6.48 -11.61 11.85
N ARG A 304 -7.68 -11.97 11.37
CA ARG A 304 -8.23 -11.51 10.08
C ARG A 304 -9.28 -10.43 10.16
N SER A 305 -9.88 -10.18 11.33
CA SER A 305 -10.97 -9.21 11.48
C SER A 305 -10.53 -7.88 12.09
N PHE A 306 -9.41 -7.86 12.81
CA PHE A 306 -8.94 -6.66 13.50
C PHE A 306 -8.31 -5.67 12.51
N ILE A 307 -8.94 -4.49 12.34
CA ILE A 307 -8.49 -3.32 11.53
C ILE A 307 -7.75 -3.71 10.24
N VAL A 308 -8.46 -4.44 9.37
CA VAL A 308 -7.89 -5.06 8.17
C VAL A 308 -7.26 -4.02 7.24
N GLU A 309 -7.98 -2.95 6.92
CA GLU A 309 -7.49 -1.94 5.97
C GLU A 309 -6.26 -1.19 6.50
N PRO A 310 -6.25 -0.63 7.73
CA PRO A 310 -5.04 0.01 8.28
C PRO A 310 -3.85 -0.94 8.36
N ARG A 311 -4.06 -2.21 8.70
CA ARG A 311 -2.97 -3.19 8.81
C ARG A 311 -2.42 -3.61 7.46
N LEU A 312 -3.28 -3.73 6.44
CA LEU A 312 -2.84 -3.90 5.06
C LEU A 312 -2.01 -2.71 4.60
N ALA A 313 -2.44 -1.48 4.90
CA ALA A 313 -1.69 -0.28 4.55
C ALA A 313 -0.32 -0.24 5.24
N ILE A 314 -0.27 -0.52 6.55
CA ILE A 314 0.97 -0.59 7.33
C ILE A 314 1.90 -1.69 6.80
N PHE A 315 1.39 -2.88 6.55
CA PHE A 315 2.16 -3.98 5.95
C PHE A 315 2.75 -3.57 4.60
N SER A 316 1.94 -2.92 3.76
CA SER A 316 2.35 -2.47 2.43
C SER A 316 3.46 -1.41 2.50
N ALA A 317 3.26 -0.39 3.34
CA ALA A 317 4.25 0.66 3.56
C ALA A 317 5.57 0.07 4.07
N ASN A 318 5.50 -0.85 5.04
CA ASN A 318 6.69 -1.50 5.58
C ASN A 318 7.40 -2.37 4.54
N ALA A 319 6.66 -3.08 3.69
CA ALA A 319 7.25 -3.87 2.60
C ALA A 319 8.04 -2.98 1.61
N VAL A 320 7.48 -1.81 1.28
CA VAL A 320 8.17 -0.82 0.43
C VAL A 320 9.45 -0.33 1.10
N PHE A 321 9.40 0.06 2.38
CA PHE A 321 10.60 0.49 3.10
C PHE A 321 11.64 -0.64 3.21
N PHE A 322 11.21 -1.88 3.43
CA PHE A 322 12.09 -3.04 3.45
C PHE A 322 12.78 -3.27 2.09
N ILE A 323 12.03 -3.25 0.98
CA ILE A 323 12.58 -3.41 -0.37
C ILE A 323 13.54 -2.25 -0.71
N LEU A 324 13.19 -1.01 -0.33
CA LEU A 324 14.06 0.16 -0.53
C LEU A 324 15.33 0.12 0.30
N ALA A 325 15.27 -0.40 1.54
CA ALA A 325 16.45 -0.58 2.37
C ALA A 325 17.41 -1.60 1.74
N ILE A 326 16.89 -2.69 1.21
CA ILE A 326 17.67 -3.71 0.50
C ILE A 326 18.29 -3.17 -0.80
N SER A 327 17.50 -2.45 -1.61
CA SER A 327 17.92 -2.02 -2.95
C SER A 327 19.03 -0.98 -2.97
N LYS A 328 19.39 -0.46 -1.81
CA LYS A 328 20.46 0.51 -1.66
C LYS A 328 21.78 -0.12 -1.21
N ILE A 329 21.79 -1.38 -0.75
CA ILE A 329 23.00 -2.05 -0.23
C ILE A 329 23.82 -2.57 -1.40
N PRO A 330 24.91 -1.90 -1.85
CA PRO A 330 25.48 -2.16 -3.17
C PRO A 330 25.97 -3.61 -3.35
N GLU A 331 26.63 -4.17 -2.34
CA GLU A 331 27.19 -5.53 -2.35
C GLU A 331 26.12 -6.63 -2.21
N PHE A 332 24.92 -6.28 -1.71
CA PHE A 332 23.87 -7.24 -1.37
C PHE A 332 22.56 -7.02 -2.13
N THR A 333 22.46 -6.01 -3.00
CA THR A 333 21.20 -5.57 -3.60
C THR A 333 20.51 -6.71 -4.36
N THR A 334 21.18 -7.37 -5.30
CA THR A 334 20.59 -8.46 -6.09
C THR A 334 20.15 -9.62 -5.21
N TRP A 335 21.05 -10.14 -4.37
CA TRP A 335 20.77 -11.26 -3.48
C TRP A 335 19.68 -10.94 -2.45
N GLY A 336 19.71 -9.74 -1.88
CA GLY A 336 18.71 -9.27 -0.95
C GLY A 336 17.33 -9.13 -1.61
N LEU A 337 17.25 -8.59 -2.83
CA LEU A 337 15.99 -8.50 -3.57
C LEU A 337 15.46 -9.87 -3.97
N MET A 338 16.34 -10.82 -4.31
CA MET A 338 15.98 -12.23 -4.53
C MET A 338 15.46 -12.89 -3.25
N ILE A 339 16.11 -12.67 -2.12
CA ILE A 339 15.64 -13.16 -0.81
C ILE A 339 14.28 -12.54 -0.48
N SER A 340 14.11 -11.23 -0.69
CA SER A 340 12.83 -10.55 -0.51
C SER A 340 11.74 -11.16 -1.39
N ALA A 341 12.03 -11.38 -2.68
CA ALA A 341 11.10 -12.04 -3.60
C ALA A 341 10.71 -13.44 -3.11
N LEU A 342 11.68 -14.23 -2.65
CA LEU A 342 11.46 -15.56 -2.11
C LEU A 342 10.60 -15.53 -0.83
N VAL A 343 10.90 -14.63 0.11
CA VAL A 343 10.14 -14.46 1.36
C VAL A 343 8.69 -14.09 1.05
N HIS A 344 8.46 -13.11 0.18
CA HIS A 344 7.11 -12.72 -0.23
C HIS A 344 6.39 -13.82 -1.01
N ALA A 345 7.10 -14.60 -1.83
CA ALA A 345 6.54 -15.75 -2.53
C ALA A 345 6.11 -16.86 -1.55
N ILE A 346 6.91 -17.14 -0.52
CA ILE A 346 6.58 -18.09 0.55
C ILE A 346 5.33 -17.60 1.31
N MET A 347 5.31 -16.34 1.73
CA MET A 347 4.15 -15.71 2.37
C MET A 347 2.90 -15.78 1.48
N PHE A 348 3.06 -15.49 0.18
CA PHE A 348 2.00 -15.60 -0.81
C PHE A 348 1.46 -17.03 -0.87
N VAL A 349 2.31 -18.05 -0.93
CA VAL A 349 1.86 -19.45 -0.99
C VAL A 349 1.09 -19.83 0.28
N PHE A 350 1.54 -19.43 1.46
CA PHE A 350 0.82 -19.68 2.71
C PHE A 350 -0.55 -19.01 2.74
N GLU A 351 -0.63 -17.74 2.33
CA GLU A 351 -1.91 -17.01 2.32
C GLU A 351 -2.83 -17.48 1.20
N TYR A 352 -2.29 -17.80 0.01
CA TYR A 352 -3.03 -18.28 -1.15
C TYR A 352 -3.76 -19.59 -0.86
N ARG A 353 -3.11 -20.51 -0.12
CA ARG A 353 -3.71 -21.78 0.31
C ARG A 353 -4.91 -21.58 1.23
N LYS A 354 -4.96 -20.47 1.98
CA LYS A 354 -6.03 -20.16 2.92
C LYS A 354 -7.14 -19.32 2.28
N ASN A 355 -6.80 -18.27 1.53
CA ASN A 355 -7.76 -17.44 0.81
C ASN A 355 -7.17 -16.86 -0.49
N ARG A 356 -7.43 -17.53 -1.61
CA ARG A 356 -6.90 -17.16 -2.93
C ARG A 356 -7.38 -15.79 -3.46
N HIS A 357 -8.51 -15.29 -2.97
CA HIS A 357 -9.14 -14.04 -3.42
C HIS A 357 -8.93 -12.87 -2.44
N SER A 358 -8.23 -13.08 -1.33
CA SER A 358 -7.92 -12.02 -0.37
C SER A 358 -7.09 -10.89 -1.01
N THR A 359 -7.38 -9.65 -0.63
CA THR A 359 -6.58 -8.47 -0.98
C THR A 359 -5.12 -8.64 -0.52
N PHE A 360 -4.91 -9.29 0.63
CA PHE A 360 -3.58 -9.59 1.15
C PHE A 360 -2.78 -10.51 0.23
N THR A 361 -3.43 -11.53 -0.34
CA THR A 361 -2.81 -12.44 -1.33
C THR A 361 -2.37 -11.70 -2.58
N ASN A 362 -3.16 -10.72 -3.04
CA ASN A 362 -2.79 -9.91 -4.21
C ASN A 362 -1.58 -9.02 -3.91
N LEU A 363 -1.51 -8.48 -2.70
CA LEU A 363 -0.42 -7.64 -2.24
C LEU A 363 0.90 -8.42 -2.15
N LEU A 364 0.88 -9.61 -1.53
CA LEU A 364 2.04 -10.50 -1.42
C LEU A 364 2.56 -10.93 -2.80
N PHE A 365 1.65 -11.24 -3.73
CA PHE A 365 2.00 -11.49 -5.11
C PHE A 365 2.69 -10.28 -5.76
N GLY A 366 2.14 -9.08 -5.53
CA GLY A 366 2.72 -7.81 -5.97
C GLY A 366 4.15 -7.61 -5.50
N PHE A 367 4.41 -7.78 -4.21
CA PHE A 367 5.75 -7.63 -3.66
C PHE A 367 6.73 -8.71 -4.13
N ALA A 368 6.28 -9.97 -4.25
CA ALA A 368 7.11 -11.04 -4.79
C ALA A 368 7.51 -10.74 -6.24
N MET A 369 6.55 -10.36 -7.08
CA MET A 369 6.79 -10.01 -8.48
C MET A 369 7.70 -8.78 -8.59
N GLY A 370 7.39 -7.71 -7.85
CA GLY A 370 8.13 -6.46 -7.87
C GLY A 370 9.58 -6.61 -7.39
N ALA A 371 9.81 -7.30 -6.27
CA ALA A 371 11.16 -7.54 -5.76
C ALA A 371 12.00 -8.38 -6.74
N PHE A 372 11.40 -9.41 -7.36
CA PHE A 372 12.09 -10.20 -8.37
C PHE A 372 12.40 -9.40 -9.64
N SER A 373 11.45 -8.57 -10.10
CA SER A 373 11.67 -7.69 -11.25
C SER A 373 12.77 -6.66 -10.97
N LEU A 374 12.83 -6.09 -9.77
CA LEU A 374 13.92 -5.18 -9.38
C LEU A 374 15.28 -5.88 -9.34
N ALA A 375 15.34 -7.12 -8.84
CA ALA A 375 16.58 -7.90 -8.87
C ALA A 375 17.07 -8.12 -10.32
N ILE A 376 16.15 -8.44 -11.23
CA ILE A 376 16.47 -8.61 -12.66
C ILE A 376 17.01 -7.30 -13.26
N LEU A 377 16.33 -6.18 -12.99
CA LEU A 377 16.71 -4.86 -13.53
C LEU A 377 18.07 -4.38 -13.02
N TYR A 378 18.47 -4.78 -11.83
CA TYR A 378 19.74 -4.38 -11.24
C TYR A 378 20.91 -5.20 -11.77
N GLU A 379 20.72 -6.51 -11.94
CA GLU A 379 21.80 -7.44 -12.30
C GLU A 379 22.05 -7.55 -13.81
N TYR A 380 21.00 -7.51 -14.63
CA TYR A 380 21.09 -7.85 -16.04
C TYR A 380 21.16 -6.61 -16.94
N SER A 381 21.86 -6.74 -18.06
CA SER A 381 21.81 -5.76 -19.16
C SER A 381 20.38 -5.60 -19.68
N LEU A 382 20.09 -4.44 -20.30
CA LEU A 382 18.76 -4.07 -20.79
C LEU A 382 18.06 -5.21 -21.57
N VAL A 383 18.78 -5.85 -22.50
CA VAL A 383 18.22 -6.91 -23.36
C VAL A 383 17.92 -8.19 -22.58
N ASN A 384 18.84 -8.62 -21.71
CA ASN A 384 18.69 -9.83 -20.91
C ASN A 384 17.59 -9.64 -19.85
N ALA A 385 17.54 -8.46 -19.21
CA ALA A 385 16.48 -8.09 -18.31
C ALA A 385 15.12 -8.13 -19.01
N ALA A 386 15.01 -7.60 -20.23
CA ALA A 386 13.78 -7.61 -21.00
C ALA A 386 13.24 -9.03 -21.24
N ILE A 387 14.10 -9.97 -21.63
CA ILE A 387 13.71 -11.38 -21.84
C ILE A 387 13.13 -11.99 -20.56
N VAL A 388 13.82 -11.83 -19.44
CA VAL A 388 13.40 -12.43 -18.18
C VAL A 388 12.11 -11.77 -17.66
N LEU A 389 11.96 -10.45 -17.80
CA LEU A 389 10.75 -9.72 -17.43
C LEU A 389 9.54 -10.10 -18.29
N LEU A 390 9.74 -10.30 -19.61
CA LEU A 390 8.70 -10.82 -20.50
C LEU A 390 8.24 -12.19 -20.05
N LEU A 391 9.16 -13.11 -19.73
CA LEU A 391 8.81 -14.45 -19.26
C LEU A 391 8.12 -14.40 -17.89
N GLN A 392 8.64 -13.62 -16.94
CA GLN A 392 8.05 -13.43 -15.61
C GLN A 392 6.61 -12.90 -15.72
N GLY A 393 6.41 -11.81 -16.47
CA GLY A 393 5.11 -11.22 -16.71
C GLY A 393 4.16 -12.17 -17.46
N PHE A 394 4.66 -12.89 -18.47
CA PHE A 394 3.90 -13.88 -19.24
C PHE A 394 3.34 -14.99 -18.34
N PHE A 395 4.19 -15.67 -17.57
CA PHE A 395 3.75 -16.73 -16.67
C PHE A 395 2.76 -16.21 -15.61
N GLY A 396 2.99 -15.01 -15.09
CA GLY A 396 2.07 -14.32 -14.18
C GLY A 396 0.70 -14.03 -14.83
N MET A 397 0.67 -13.55 -16.07
CA MET A 397 -0.57 -13.29 -16.80
C MET A 397 -1.33 -14.58 -17.11
N VAL A 398 -0.65 -15.63 -17.61
CA VAL A 398 -1.28 -16.91 -17.94
C VAL A 398 -1.94 -17.54 -16.70
N THR A 399 -1.24 -17.55 -15.57
CA THR A 399 -1.79 -18.07 -14.32
C THR A 399 -2.94 -17.20 -13.80
N SER A 400 -2.85 -15.88 -13.92
CA SER A 400 -3.89 -14.95 -13.48
C SER A 400 -5.17 -15.01 -14.33
N ILE A 401 -5.05 -15.17 -15.66
CA ILE A 401 -6.20 -15.35 -16.58
C ILE A 401 -6.91 -16.66 -16.26
N LYS A 402 -6.16 -17.77 -16.16
CA LYS A 402 -6.73 -19.09 -15.80
C LYS A 402 -7.39 -19.08 -14.42
N GLY A 403 -6.79 -18.35 -13.47
CA GLY A 403 -7.32 -18.19 -12.12
C GLY A 403 -8.45 -17.17 -11.97
N LYS A 404 -8.81 -16.42 -13.03
CA LYS A 404 -9.74 -15.27 -12.99
C LYS A 404 -9.40 -14.24 -11.91
N GLN A 405 -8.10 -13.94 -11.74
CA GLN A 405 -7.56 -13.06 -10.69
C GLN A 405 -7.13 -11.70 -11.26
N GLN A 406 -8.06 -10.74 -11.31
CA GLN A 406 -7.87 -9.46 -11.99
C GLN A 406 -6.68 -8.64 -11.46
N ILE A 407 -6.54 -8.51 -10.14
CA ILE A 407 -5.46 -7.69 -9.55
C ILE A 407 -4.07 -8.28 -9.89
N LYS A 408 -3.92 -9.61 -9.84
CA LYS A 408 -2.66 -10.28 -10.19
C LYS A 408 -2.37 -10.23 -11.68
N LEU A 409 -3.41 -10.20 -12.50
CA LEU A 409 -3.28 -9.95 -13.93
C LEU A 409 -2.70 -8.56 -14.19
N TYR A 410 -3.19 -7.51 -13.52
CA TYR A 410 -2.64 -6.15 -13.67
C TYR A 410 -1.18 -6.04 -13.22
N VAL A 411 -0.84 -6.63 -12.07
CA VAL A 411 0.56 -6.69 -11.60
C VAL A 411 1.45 -7.37 -12.64
N SER A 412 1.01 -8.52 -13.16
CA SER A 412 1.76 -9.30 -14.14
C SER A 412 1.87 -8.61 -15.49
N ALA A 413 0.80 -7.95 -15.94
CA ALA A 413 0.78 -7.14 -17.16
C ALA A 413 1.70 -5.92 -17.04
N THR A 414 1.82 -5.32 -15.85
CA THR A 414 2.77 -4.23 -15.60
C THR A 414 4.21 -4.70 -15.74
N VAL A 415 4.57 -5.83 -15.12
CA VAL A 415 5.91 -6.44 -15.27
C VAL A 415 6.19 -6.79 -16.73
N TYR A 416 5.20 -7.37 -17.43
CA TYR A 416 5.32 -7.68 -18.85
C TYR A 416 5.50 -6.43 -19.72
N ALA A 417 4.78 -5.34 -19.42
CA ALA A 417 4.89 -4.07 -20.14
C ALA A 417 6.28 -3.44 -19.98
N ILE A 418 6.90 -3.55 -18.80
CA ILE A 418 8.30 -3.10 -18.59
C ILE A 418 9.23 -3.90 -19.51
N GLY A 419 9.09 -5.24 -19.56
CA GLY A 419 9.86 -6.09 -20.47
C GLY A 419 9.62 -5.73 -21.95
N MET A 420 8.37 -5.51 -22.35
CA MET A 420 8.00 -5.11 -23.71
C MET A 420 8.66 -3.78 -24.11
N ILE A 421 8.59 -2.77 -23.25
CA ILE A 421 9.21 -1.46 -23.50
C ILE A 421 10.72 -1.64 -23.69
N GLN A 422 11.39 -2.36 -22.79
CA GLN A 422 12.83 -2.60 -22.93
C GLN A 422 13.18 -3.35 -24.21
N THR A 423 12.39 -4.34 -24.60
CA THR A 423 12.59 -5.05 -25.88
C THR A 423 12.47 -4.10 -27.07
N ILE A 424 11.44 -3.23 -27.11
CA ILE A 424 11.25 -2.26 -28.21
C ILE A 424 12.45 -1.31 -28.36
N PHE A 425 13.04 -0.89 -27.24
CA PHE A 425 14.21 0.00 -27.21
C PHE A 425 15.55 -0.74 -27.29
N SER A 426 15.56 -2.08 -27.32
CA SER A 426 16.78 -2.87 -27.43
C SER A 426 17.27 -2.90 -28.88
N PRO A 427 18.52 -2.48 -29.16
CA PRO A 427 19.07 -2.54 -30.51
C PRO A 427 19.36 -3.99 -30.93
N PHE A 428 19.45 -4.21 -32.25
CA PHE A 428 20.00 -5.45 -32.80
C PHE A 428 21.45 -5.17 -33.18
N ASP A 429 22.39 -5.87 -32.53
CA ASP A 429 23.81 -5.77 -32.91
C ASP A 429 24.12 -6.64 -34.13
N GLN A 430 23.37 -7.74 -34.27
CA GLN A 430 23.50 -8.76 -35.30
C GLN A 430 22.13 -9.39 -35.58
N PHE A 431 21.96 -10.01 -36.75
CA PHE A 431 20.70 -10.66 -37.14
C PHE A 431 20.26 -11.72 -36.11
N ILE A 432 21.19 -12.55 -35.63
CA ILE A 432 20.96 -13.49 -34.52
C ILE A 432 21.60 -12.92 -33.26
N SER A 433 20.83 -12.11 -32.52
CA SER A 433 21.25 -11.47 -31.28
C SER A 433 20.25 -11.73 -30.15
N ALA A 434 20.63 -11.43 -28.90
CA ALA A 434 19.70 -11.46 -27.78
C ALA A 434 18.48 -10.54 -28.00
N GLY A 435 18.68 -9.40 -28.69
CA GLY A 435 17.59 -8.49 -29.07
C GLY A 435 16.59 -9.14 -30.02
N PHE A 436 17.09 -9.90 -31.01
CA PHE A 436 16.25 -10.68 -31.92
C PHE A 436 15.43 -11.74 -31.17
N VAL A 437 16.07 -12.49 -30.27
CA VAL A 437 15.38 -13.49 -29.42
C VAL A 437 14.31 -12.83 -28.54
N ALA A 438 14.60 -11.67 -27.94
CA ALA A 438 13.64 -10.93 -27.13
C ALA A 438 12.38 -10.54 -27.93
N HIS A 439 12.54 -10.09 -29.17
CA HIS A 439 11.40 -9.76 -30.04
C HIS A 439 10.59 -11.00 -30.46
N LEU A 440 11.24 -12.14 -30.73
CA LEU A 440 10.52 -13.40 -30.99
C LEU A 440 9.69 -13.84 -29.79
N ILE A 441 10.27 -13.77 -28.58
CA ILE A 441 9.57 -14.06 -27.33
C ILE A 441 8.41 -13.08 -27.15
N LEU A 442 8.63 -11.78 -27.35
CA LEU A 442 7.59 -10.76 -27.25
C LEU A 442 6.42 -11.05 -28.20
N ILE A 443 6.67 -11.28 -29.49
CA ILE A 443 5.62 -11.59 -30.47
C ILE A 443 4.83 -12.84 -30.03
N GLY A 444 5.52 -13.94 -29.71
CA GLY A 444 4.88 -15.19 -29.35
C GLY A 444 4.04 -15.10 -28.09
N THR A 445 4.61 -14.51 -27.03
CA THR A 445 3.94 -14.35 -25.73
C THR A 445 2.81 -13.34 -25.78
N PHE A 446 2.97 -12.22 -26.49
CA PHE A 446 1.94 -11.19 -26.65
C PHE A 446 0.73 -11.76 -27.41
N TYR A 447 0.97 -12.46 -28.52
CA TYR A 447 -0.09 -13.11 -29.27
C TYR A 447 -0.86 -14.15 -28.44
N TYR A 448 -0.14 -14.99 -27.68
CA TYR A 448 -0.76 -15.97 -26.80
C TYR A 448 -1.63 -15.30 -25.74
N CYS A 449 -1.10 -14.29 -25.05
CA CYS A 449 -1.83 -13.56 -24.01
C CYS A 449 -3.03 -12.80 -24.58
N MET A 450 -2.90 -12.13 -25.73
CA MET A 450 -4.00 -11.48 -26.42
C MET A 450 -5.15 -12.46 -26.72
N ARG A 451 -4.83 -13.67 -27.19
CA ARG A 451 -5.83 -14.70 -27.46
C ARG A 451 -6.51 -15.23 -26.20
N GLN A 452 -5.73 -15.54 -25.17
CA GLN A 452 -6.27 -16.07 -23.90
C GLN A 452 -7.07 -15.01 -23.13
N ALA A 453 -6.67 -13.74 -23.23
CA ALA A 453 -7.33 -12.64 -22.55
C ALA A 453 -8.51 -12.06 -23.35
N LYS A 454 -8.97 -12.69 -24.44
CA LYS A 454 -10.01 -12.12 -25.32
C LYS A 454 -11.28 -11.71 -24.57
N GLU A 455 -11.79 -12.55 -23.68
CA GLU A 455 -12.98 -12.25 -22.85
C GLU A 455 -12.71 -11.10 -21.88
N VAL A 456 -11.54 -11.10 -21.24
CA VAL A 456 -11.12 -10.06 -20.30
C VAL A 456 -10.97 -8.72 -21.00
N LEU A 457 -10.32 -8.69 -22.17
CA LEU A 457 -10.17 -7.49 -23.01
C LEU A 457 -11.51 -6.94 -23.47
N ALA A 458 -12.44 -7.81 -23.89
CA ALA A 458 -13.78 -7.41 -24.29
C ALA A 458 -14.58 -6.77 -23.14
N SER A 459 -14.32 -7.15 -21.89
CA SER A 459 -14.99 -6.57 -20.71
C SER A 459 -14.65 -5.09 -20.47
N PHE A 460 -13.50 -4.60 -20.95
CA PHE A 460 -13.10 -3.19 -20.83
C PHE A 460 -13.71 -2.29 -21.91
N GLY A 461 -14.21 -2.86 -23.00
CA GLY A 461 -14.85 -2.10 -24.07
C GLY A 461 -14.74 -2.76 -25.44
N LYS A 462 -15.66 -2.40 -26.33
CA LYS A 462 -15.79 -2.99 -27.68
C LYS A 462 -14.51 -2.87 -28.52
N TYR A 463 -13.77 -1.78 -28.38
CA TYR A 463 -12.59 -1.49 -29.21
C TYR A 463 -11.26 -1.94 -28.58
N VAL A 464 -11.26 -2.44 -27.33
CA VAL A 464 -10.02 -2.75 -26.60
C VAL A 464 -9.24 -3.88 -27.26
N TYR A 465 -9.93 -4.93 -27.72
CA TYR A 465 -9.29 -6.01 -28.46
C TYR A 465 -8.65 -5.53 -29.77
N SER A 466 -9.33 -4.65 -30.52
CA SER A 466 -8.81 -4.05 -31.74
C SER A 466 -7.57 -3.19 -31.46
N ILE A 467 -7.56 -2.41 -30.38
CA ILE A 467 -6.39 -1.63 -29.93
C ILE A 467 -5.21 -2.56 -29.61
N VAL A 468 -5.42 -3.65 -28.88
CA VAL A 468 -4.37 -4.61 -28.56
C VAL A 468 -3.85 -5.32 -29.82
N LEU A 469 -4.72 -5.60 -30.79
CA LEU A 469 -4.33 -6.15 -32.08
C LEU A 469 -3.47 -5.16 -32.89
N TYR A 470 -3.79 -3.86 -32.87
CA TYR A 470 -2.95 -2.84 -33.49
C TYR A 470 -1.58 -2.76 -32.82
N TRP A 471 -1.51 -2.83 -31.49
CA TRP A 471 -0.23 -2.90 -30.77
C TRP A 471 0.58 -4.15 -31.16
N PHE A 472 -0.06 -5.31 -31.30
CA PHE A 472 0.61 -6.50 -31.81
C PHE A 472 1.20 -6.28 -33.21
N MET A 473 0.46 -5.62 -34.11
CA MET A 473 0.95 -5.28 -35.44
C MET A 473 2.13 -4.31 -35.40
N VAL A 474 2.07 -3.29 -34.53
CA VAL A 474 3.18 -2.34 -34.32
C VAL A 474 4.43 -3.05 -33.81
N ILE A 475 4.30 -4.00 -32.87
CA ILE A 475 5.43 -4.79 -32.36
C ILE A 475 6.09 -5.60 -33.50
N VAL A 476 5.28 -6.27 -34.34
CA VAL A 476 5.80 -7.01 -35.50
C VAL A 476 6.48 -6.07 -36.49
N PHE A 477 5.89 -4.91 -36.76
CA PHE A 477 6.46 -3.89 -37.63
C PHE A 477 7.81 -3.35 -37.12
N ILE A 478 7.92 -3.05 -35.82
CA ILE A 478 9.18 -2.65 -35.19
C ILE A 478 10.23 -3.76 -35.34
N THR A 479 9.84 -5.02 -35.09
CA THR A 479 10.75 -6.17 -35.25
C THR A 479 11.30 -6.26 -36.66
N ILE A 480 10.43 -6.13 -37.68
CA ILE A 480 10.82 -6.16 -39.09
C ILE A 480 11.76 -5.00 -39.44
N THR A 481 11.52 -3.82 -38.87
CA THR A 481 12.40 -2.64 -39.01
C THR A 481 13.78 -2.94 -38.46
N ARG A 482 13.87 -3.47 -37.23
CA ARG A 482 15.13 -3.84 -36.58
C ARG A 482 15.90 -4.91 -37.35
N ILE A 483 15.19 -5.87 -37.93
CA ILE A 483 15.81 -6.87 -38.82
C ILE A 483 16.47 -6.15 -40.02
N GLY A 484 15.73 -5.29 -40.71
CA GLY A 484 16.22 -4.55 -41.88
C GLY A 484 17.43 -3.66 -41.58
N GLU A 485 17.48 -3.04 -40.40
CA GLU A 485 18.59 -2.20 -39.93
C GLU A 485 19.93 -2.95 -39.84
N VAL A 486 19.91 -4.29 -39.69
CA VAL A 486 21.11 -5.10 -39.45
C VAL A 486 21.50 -5.96 -40.67
N LEU A 487 20.74 -5.88 -41.77
CA LEU A 487 21.04 -6.62 -42.99
C LEU A 487 22.29 -6.10 -43.74
N SER A 488 22.67 -4.84 -43.52
CA SER A 488 23.80 -4.19 -44.19
C SER A 488 24.47 -3.18 -43.26
N THR A 489 25.71 -2.80 -43.57
CA THR A 489 26.45 -1.73 -42.89
C THR A 489 26.43 -0.41 -43.66
N ASP A 490 25.99 -0.42 -44.92
CA ASP A 490 25.84 0.78 -45.75
C ASP A 490 24.46 1.43 -45.53
N GLY A 491 24.44 2.70 -45.11
CA GLY A 491 23.22 3.43 -44.78
C GLY A 491 22.19 3.48 -45.91
N SER A 492 22.64 3.61 -47.17
CA SER A 492 21.75 3.62 -48.34
C SER A 492 21.09 2.26 -48.57
N ILE A 493 21.84 1.17 -48.35
CA ILE A 493 21.35 -0.20 -48.46
C ILE A 493 20.41 -0.52 -47.29
N ILE A 494 20.70 -0.02 -46.08
CA ILE A 494 19.83 -0.17 -44.91
C ILE A 494 18.45 0.44 -45.20
N SER A 495 18.39 1.70 -45.65
CA SER A 495 17.09 2.36 -45.82
C SER A 495 16.22 1.68 -46.87
N VAL A 496 16.83 1.26 -47.99
CA VAL A 496 16.15 0.49 -49.04
C VAL A 496 15.67 -0.87 -48.54
N SER A 497 16.51 -1.60 -47.79
CA SER A 497 16.16 -2.92 -47.25
C SER A 497 15.00 -2.84 -46.27
N VAL A 498 15.01 -1.84 -45.37
CA VAL A 498 13.92 -1.58 -44.42
C VAL A 498 12.61 -1.27 -45.17
N SER A 499 12.64 -0.41 -46.18
CA SER A 499 11.44 -0.05 -46.95
C SER A 499 10.88 -1.22 -47.76
N LEU A 500 11.73 -2.09 -48.30
CA LEU A 500 11.31 -3.32 -48.95
C LEU A 500 10.62 -4.28 -47.96
N LEU A 501 11.18 -4.45 -46.77
CA LEU A 501 10.59 -5.28 -45.72
C LEU A 501 9.25 -4.74 -45.23
N TRP A 502 9.13 -3.41 -45.06
CA TRP A 502 7.85 -2.76 -44.73
C TRP A 502 6.80 -2.99 -45.81
N MET A 503 7.20 -2.93 -47.09
CA MET A 503 6.31 -3.19 -48.22
C MET A 503 5.79 -4.63 -48.17
N VAL A 504 6.68 -5.62 -48.01
CA VAL A 504 6.29 -7.04 -47.90
C VAL A 504 5.32 -7.26 -46.73
N TYR A 505 5.60 -6.67 -45.57
CA TYR A 505 4.72 -6.74 -44.41
C TYR A 505 3.34 -6.13 -44.68
N ALA A 506 3.28 -4.93 -45.27
CA ALA A 506 2.04 -4.25 -45.59
C ALA A 506 1.16 -5.07 -46.55
N LEU A 507 1.77 -5.62 -47.61
CA LEU A 507 1.07 -6.48 -48.57
C LEU A 507 0.52 -7.74 -47.92
N PHE A 508 1.33 -8.40 -47.09
CA PHE A 508 0.90 -9.58 -46.35
C PHE A 508 -0.26 -9.26 -45.40
N ALA A 509 -0.19 -8.15 -44.67
CA ALA A 509 -1.26 -7.71 -43.77
C ALA A 509 -2.56 -7.41 -44.55
N VAL A 510 -2.49 -6.70 -45.68
CA VAL A 510 -3.64 -6.42 -46.54
C VAL A 510 -4.26 -7.71 -47.09
N TRP A 511 -3.42 -8.60 -47.63
CA TRP A 511 -3.85 -9.91 -48.14
C TRP A 511 -4.50 -10.76 -47.05
N PHE A 512 -3.86 -10.89 -45.90
CA PHE A 512 -4.34 -11.71 -44.79
C PHE A 512 -5.61 -11.12 -44.17
N GLY A 513 -5.63 -9.81 -43.90
CA GLY A 513 -6.78 -9.10 -43.35
C GLY A 513 -8.00 -9.25 -44.23
N ARG A 514 -7.83 -9.13 -45.55
CA ARG A 514 -8.94 -9.37 -46.49
C ARG A 514 -9.37 -10.83 -46.55
N ASN A 515 -8.44 -11.77 -46.71
CA ASN A 515 -8.79 -13.19 -46.85
C ASN A 515 -9.44 -13.76 -45.59
N LYS A 516 -9.17 -13.17 -44.41
CA LYS A 516 -9.78 -13.54 -43.13
C LYS A 516 -10.94 -12.62 -42.71
N ASN A 517 -11.36 -11.66 -43.53
CA ASN A 517 -12.39 -10.65 -43.21
C ASN A 517 -12.13 -9.91 -41.88
N MET A 518 -10.86 -9.60 -41.60
CA MET A 518 -10.41 -8.84 -40.42
C MET A 518 -10.08 -7.41 -40.83
N ASN A 519 -11.06 -6.51 -40.67
CA ASN A 519 -10.94 -5.11 -41.07
C ASN A 519 -9.79 -4.39 -40.35
N GLU A 520 -9.52 -4.74 -39.10
CA GLU A 520 -8.42 -4.18 -38.32
C GLU A 520 -7.06 -4.41 -39.01
N ILE A 521 -6.75 -5.66 -39.36
CA ILE A 521 -5.48 -6.00 -40.01
C ILE A 521 -5.39 -5.37 -41.41
N LEU A 522 -6.52 -5.34 -42.13
CA LEU A 522 -6.61 -4.70 -43.44
C LEU A 522 -6.27 -3.21 -43.37
N TYR A 523 -6.91 -2.45 -42.47
CA TYR A 523 -6.67 -1.01 -42.32
C TYR A 523 -5.26 -0.71 -41.85
N ALA A 524 -4.74 -1.46 -40.87
CA ALA A 524 -3.35 -1.29 -40.42
C ALA A 524 -2.35 -1.59 -41.56
N GLY A 525 -2.57 -2.64 -42.34
CA GLY A 525 -1.77 -2.95 -43.53
C GLY A 525 -1.80 -1.84 -44.57
N LEU A 526 -2.97 -1.25 -44.84
CA LEU A 526 -3.12 -0.11 -45.75
C LEU A 526 -2.40 1.15 -45.22
N VAL A 527 -2.47 1.43 -43.92
CA VAL A 527 -1.73 2.54 -43.31
C VAL A 527 -0.23 2.36 -43.46
N VAL A 528 0.30 1.16 -43.15
CA VAL A 528 1.72 0.87 -43.32
C VAL A 528 2.14 0.96 -44.79
N LEU A 529 1.28 0.52 -45.72
CA LEU A 529 1.53 0.66 -47.17
C LEU A 529 1.70 2.14 -47.57
N VAL A 530 0.79 3.02 -47.13
CA VAL A 530 0.86 4.46 -47.42
C VAL A 530 2.13 5.07 -46.81
N VAL A 531 2.46 4.73 -45.57
CA VAL A 531 3.69 5.20 -44.90
C VAL A 531 4.94 4.70 -45.64
N THR A 532 4.94 3.45 -46.09
CA THR A 532 6.08 2.84 -46.82
C THR A 532 6.29 3.52 -48.16
N ILE A 533 5.22 3.76 -48.92
CA ILE A 533 5.30 4.49 -50.19
C ILE A 533 5.80 5.91 -49.93
N GLY A 534 5.22 6.62 -48.96
CA GLY A 534 5.67 7.97 -48.58
C GLY A 534 7.15 8.03 -48.21
N LYS A 535 7.62 7.12 -47.35
CA LYS A 535 9.04 6.99 -46.96
C LYS A 535 9.93 6.77 -48.18
N LEU A 536 9.56 5.83 -49.04
CA LEU A 536 10.34 5.48 -50.23
C LEU A 536 10.55 6.71 -51.11
N PHE A 537 9.50 7.48 -51.39
CA PHE A 537 9.58 8.66 -52.25
C PHE A 537 10.32 9.85 -51.62
N LEU A 538 10.10 10.11 -50.33
CA LEU A 538 10.59 11.32 -49.68
C LEU A 538 11.99 11.16 -49.08
N LEU A 539 12.31 9.99 -48.54
CA LEU A 539 13.56 9.75 -47.80
C LEU A 539 14.54 8.86 -48.58
N ASP A 540 14.05 7.79 -49.23
CA ASP A 540 14.97 6.82 -49.85
C ASP A 540 15.41 7.23 -51.27
N LEU A 541 14.48 7.75 -52.10
CA LEU A 541 14.78 8.13 -53.48
C LEU A 541 15.90 9.18 -53.62
N PRO A 542 16.02 10.21 -52.77
CA PRO A 542 17.10 11.20 -52.86
C PRO A 542 18.49 10.62 -52.57
N GLU A 543 18.58 9.55 -51.77
CA GLU A 543 19.85 9.04 -51.24
C GLU A 543 20.45 7.90 -52.08
N VAL A 544 19.73 7.39 -53.08
CA VAL A 544 20.14 6.21 -53.87
C VAL A 544 20.49 6.54 -55.33
N SER A 545 21.33 5.70 -55.93
CA SER A 545 21.75 5.84 -57.33
C SER A 545 20.56 5.74 -58.32
N MET A 546 20.72 6.33 -59.51
CA MET A 546 19.69 6.29 -60.56
C MET A 546 19.25 4.87 -60.95
N MET A 547 20.17 3.90 -60.90
CA MET A 547 19.87 2.49 -61.18
C MET A 547 18.98 1.88 -60.09
N ILE A 548 19.29 2.11 -58.81
CA ILE A 548 18.50 1.60 -57.67
C ILE A 548 17.09 2.22 -57.70
N ARG A 549 17.00 3.52 -58.00
CA ARG A 549 15.72 4.22 -58.18
C ARG A 549 14.84 3.56 -59.26
N ALA A 550 15.39 3.26 -60.43
CA ALA A 550 14.63 2.61 -61.51
C ALA A 550 14.11 1.22 -61.11
N VAL A 551 14.94 0.42 -60.42
CA VAL A 551 14.55 -0.89 -59.89
C VAL A 551 13.42 -0.77 -58.87
N LEU A 552 13.52 0.18 -57.92
CA LEU A 552 12.47 0.42 -56.93
C LEU A 552 11.13 0.80 -57.58
N PHE A 553 11.14 1.66 -58.59
CA PHE A 553 9.92 2.05 -59.31
C PHE A 553 9.25 0.86 -60.03
N LEU A 554 10.03 -0.03 -60.65
CA LEU A 554 9.51 -1.24 -61.29
C LEU A 554 8.90 -2.21 -60.27
N ILE A 555 9.55 -2.40 -59.12
CA ILE A 555 9.06 -3.26 -58.04
C ILE A 555 7.75 -2.70 -57.47
N VAL A 556 7.73 -1.42 -57.09
CA VAL A 556 6.55 -0.75 -56.52
C VAL A 556 5.38 -0.75 -57.52
N GLY A 557 5.64 -0.44 -58.80
CA GLY A 557 4.62 -0.46 -59.85
C GLY A 557 4.01 -1.84 -60.06
N SER A 558 4.85 -2.89 -60.11
CA SER A 558 4.39 -4.28 -60.24
C SER A 558 3.54 -4.71 -59.05
N ILE A 559 3.96 -4.35 -57.84
CA ILE A 559 3.21 -4.59 -56.61
C ILE A 559 1.85 -3.88 -56.63
N GLY A 560 1.80 -2.62 -57.05
CA GLY A 560 0.56 -1.84 -57.16
C GLY A 560 -0.48 -2.50 -58.07
N ILE A 561 -0.03 -3.11 -59.18
CA ILE A 561 -0.89 -3.88 -60.10
C ILE A 561 -1.49 -5.10 -59.39
N VAL A 562 -0.68 -5.83 -58.61
CA VAL A 562 -1.16 -7.01 -57.85
C VAL A 562 -2.21 -6.60 -56.81
N ILE A 563 -2.00 -5.50 -56.08
CA ILE A 563 -2.96 -4.98 -55.11
C ILE A 563 -4.27 -4.59 -55.79
N SER A 564 -4.19 -3.83 -56.89
CA SER A 564 -5.36 -3.42 -57.68
C SER A 564 -6.19 -4.65 -58.07
N ARG A 565 -5.55 -5.66 -58.67
CA ARG A 565 -6.22 -6.90 -59.06
C ARG A 565 -6.84 -7.61 -57.88
N MET A 566 -6.15 -7.65 -56.74
CA MET A 566 -6.76 -8.19 -55.54
C MET A 566 -8.05 -7.42 -55.25
N PHE A 567 -8.02 -6.10 -55.03
CA PHE A 567 -9.21 -5.30 -54.61
C PHE A 567 -10.40 -5.43 -55.57
N PHE A 568 -10.17 -5.37 -56.87
CA PHE A 568 -11.25 -5.35 -57.88
C PHE A 568 -11.78 -6.73 -58.32
N SER A 569 -11.15 -7.86 -57.93
CA SER A 569 -11.54 -9.20 -58.42
C SER A 569 -12.74 -9.86 -57.71
N LYS A 570 -13.41 -9.22 -56.75
CA LYS A 570 -14.49 -9.84 -55.94
C LYS A 570 -15.85 -9.13 -55.99
N GLU A 571 -16.01 -8.10 -56.82
CA GLU A 571 -17.32 -7.46 -57.06
C GLU A 571 -18.20 -8.23 -58.06
N GLU A 572 -17.70 -9.31 -58.67
CA GLU A 572 -18.51 -10.26 -59.42
C GLU A 572 -18.71 -11.57 -58.63
N LYS A 573 -19.77 -11.62 -57.82
CA LYS A 573 -20.79 -12.70 -57.76
C LYS A 573 -21.80 -12.48 -56.64
#